data_AF-A0A3M0WSJ8-F1
#
_entry.id   AF-A0A3M0WSJ8-F1
#
_cell.length_a   1.000
_cell.length_b   1.000
_cell.length_c   1.000
_cell.angle_alpha   90.00
_cell.angle_beta   90.00
_cell.angle_gamma   90.00
#
_symmetry.space_group_name_H-M   'P 1'
#
loop_
_entity.id
_entity.type
_entity.pdbx_description
1 polymer ?
#
loop_
_entity_poly.entity_id
_entity_poly.type
_entity_poly.pdbx_seq_one_letter_code
_entity_poly.pdbx_strand_id
1 'polypeptide(L)' 'MPDWRRIFGDKSEAKAVKFLRAAGYKILIRNYRTVFGEVDIVAKDGDEFVFVEVKARHSDKFGYPEEAVTERKKKK' A
#
# COMPACT_ATOMS: atom_id res chain seq x y z
N MET A 1 24.37 8.23 7.73
CA MET A 1 23.08 8.53 8.40
C MET A 1 22.01 7.62 7.82
N PRO A 2 21.05 7.13 8.63
CA PRO A 2 19.96 6.28 8.12
C PRO A 2 19.07 7.06 7.13
N ASP A 3 18.58 6.38 6.11
CA ASP A 3 17.57 6.93 5.22
C ASP A 3 16.22 6.99 5.95
N TRP A 4 15.94 8.16 6.53
CA TRP A 4 14.72 8.43 7.29
C TRP A 4 13.44 8.24 6.48
N ARG A 5 13.48 8.46 5.16
CA ARG A 5 12.31 8.27 4.28
C ARG A 5 11.95 6.79 4.18
N ARG A 6 12.96 5.94 4.01
CA ARG A 6 12.78 4.49 3.96
C ARG A 6 12.22 3.94 5.28
N ILE A 7 12.79 4.36 6.41
CA ILE A 7 12.32 3.94 7.75
C ILE A 7 10.86 4.37 7.97
N PHE A 8 10.49 5.56 7.53
CA PHE A 8 9.12 6.06 7.64
C PHE A 8 8.15 5.29 6.74
N GLY A 9 8.55 4.97 5.51
CA GLY A 9 7.79 4.12 4.59
C GLY A 9 7.54 2.72 5.18
N ASP A 10 8.60 2.04 5.63
CA ASP A 10 8.52 0.70 6.20
C ASP A 10 7.58 0.64 7.43
N LYS A 11 7.65 1.65 8.31
CA LYS A 11 6.76 1.76 9.47
C LYS A 11 5.30 1.96 9.07
N SER A 12 5.06 2.75 8.04
CA SER A 12 3.71 3.04 7.55
C SER A 12 3.10 1.81 6.90
N GLU A 13 3.88 1.08 6.10
CA GLU A 13 3.46 -0.20 5.51
C GLU A 13 3.16 -1.25 6.58
N ALA A 14 4.00 -1.34 7.62
CA ALA A 14 3.73 -2.24 8.75
C ALA A 14 2.41 -1.90 9.47
N LYS A 15 2.08 -0.62 9.61
CA LYS A 15 0.80 -0.18 10.17
C LYS A 15 -0.37 -0.54 9.26
N ALA A 16 -0.22 -0.38 7.95
CA ALA A 16 -1.22 -0.78 6.97
C ALA A 16 -1.48 -2.30 7.01
N VAL A 17 -0.43 -3.12 7.06
CA VAL A 17 -0.53 -4.58 7.22
C VAL A 17 -1.29 -4.95 8.49
N LYS A 18 -0.98 -4.30 9.62
CA LYS A 18 -1.68 -4.56 10.88
C LYS A 18 -3.17 -4.25 10.78
N PHE A 19 -3.50 -3.11 10.16
CA PHE A 19 -4.90 -2.71 9.94
C PHE A 19 -5.63 -3.72 9.05
N LEU A 20 -5.06 -4.07 7.90
CA LEU A 20 -5.64 -5.03 6.96
C LEU A 20 -5.88 -6.40 7.62
N ARG A 21 -4.89 -6.91 8.37
CA ARG A 21 -5.06 -8.17 9.12
C ARG A 21 -6.19 -8.09 10.14
N ALA A 22 -6.29 -6.98 10.87
CA ALA A 22 -7.37 -6.77 11.84
C ALA A 22 -8.74 -6.65 11.16
N ALA A 23 -8.79 -6.18 9.92
CA ALA A 23 -9.99 -6.13 9.09
C ALA A 23 -10.32 -7.46 8.39
N GLY A 24 -9.56 -8.54 8.64
CA GLY A 24 -9.83 -9.87 8.09
C GLY A 24 -9.07 -10.23 6.81
N TYR A 25 -8.25 -9.33 6.28
CA TYR A 25 -7.47 -9.57 5.07
C TYR A 25 -6.32 -10.54 5.32
N LYS A 26 -6.13 -11.48 4.40
CA LYS A 26 -4.96 -12.35 4.37
C LYS A 26 -3.85 -11.70 3.54
N ILE A 27 -2.81 -11.21 4.20
CA ILE A 27 -1.64 -10.66 3.50
C ILE A 27 -0.88 -11.78 2.80
N LEU A 28 -0.69 -11.65 1.49
CA LEU A 28 0.04 -12.61 0.66
C LEU A 28 1.50 -12.17 0.47
N ILE A 29 1.70 -10.93 0.02
CA ILE A 29 3.02 -10.39 -0.30
C ILE A 29 3.09 -8.92 0.13
N ARG A 30 4.28 -8.47 0.52
CA ARG A 30 4.64 -7.06 0.76
C ARG A 30 5.80 -6.68 -0.16
N ASN A 31 5.88 -5.42 -0.57
CA ASN A 31 6.91 -4.89 -1.46
C ASN A 31 7.05 -5.71 -2.76
N TYR A 32 5.93 -6.01 -3.42
CA TYR A 32 5.94 -6.77 -4.66
C TYR A 32 6.50 -5.92 -5.81
N ARG A 33 7.52 -6.44 -6.50
CA ARG A 33 8.21 -5.73 -7.58
C ARG A 33 8.27 -6.62 -8.82
N THR A 34 7.96 -6.04 -9.97
CA THR A 34 8.04 -6.67 -11.28
C THR A 34 8.71 -5.72 -12.27
N VAL A 35 9.08 -6.23 -13.45
CA VAL A 35 9.56 -5.38 -14.55
C VAL A 35 8.52 -4.36 -15.04
N PHE A 36 7.23 -4.56 -14.72
CA PHE A 36 6.13 -3.70 -15.18
C PHE A 36 5.63 -2.71 -14.13
N GLY A 37 6.08 -2.83 -12.87
CA GLY A 37 5.64 -1.99 -11.76
C GLY A 37 5.84 -2.62 -10.39
N GLU A 38 5.45 -1.87 -9.36
CA GLU A 38 5.50 -2.27 -7.96
C GLU A 38 4.14 -2.13 -7.28
N VAL A 39 3.89 -2.96 -6.27
CA VAL A 39 2.72 -2.91 -5.39
C VAL A 39 3.19 -3.10 -3.95
N ASP A 40 2.77 -2.19 -3.06
CA ASP A 40 3.24 -2.22 -1.67
C ASP A 40 2.73 -3.45 -0.92
N ILE A 41 1.45 -3.80 -1.06
CA ILE A 41 0.86 -4.97 -0.40
C ILE A 41 -0.11 -5.68 -1.35
N VAL A 42 -0.01 -7.00 -1.42
CA VAL A 42 -1.00 -7.88 -2.03
C VAL A 42 -1.67 -8.69 -0.94
N ALA A 43 -2.99 -8.65 -0.87
CA ALA A 43 -3.81 -9.33 0.12
C ALA A 43 -4.96 -10.11 -0.54
N LYS A 44 -5.62 -10.95 0.26
CA LYS A 44 -6.85 -11.64 -0.11
C LYS A 44 -7.97 -11.24 0.84
N ASP A 45 -9.14 -10.95 0.29
CA ASP A 45 -10.40 -10.74 1.02
C ASP A 45 -11.41 -11.78 0.52
N GLY A 46 -11.64 -12.83 1.31
CA GLY A 46 -12.35 -14.02 0.82
C GLY A 46 -11.68 -14.63 -0.42
N ASP A 47 -12.31 -14.48 -1.58
CA ASP A 47 -11.82 -14.95 -2.89
C ASP A 47 -11.24 -13.86 -3.79
N GLU A 48 -11.27 -12.61 -3.35
CA GLU A 48 -10.77 -11.47 -4.11
C GLU A 48 -9.30 -11.18 -3.82
N PHE A 49 -8.55 -10.82 -4.85
CA PHE A 49 -7.20 -10.28 -4.71
C PHE A 49 -7.27 -8.77 -4.57
N VAL A 50 -6.64 -8.25 -3.51
CA VAL A 50 -6.66 -6.83 -3.17
C VAL A 50 -5.24 -6.30 -3.22
N PHE A 51 -5.01 -5.35 -4.12
CA PHE A 51 -3.73 -4.66 -4.31
C PHE A 51 -3.80 -3.32 -3.59
N VAL A 52 -2.90 -3.09 -2.64
CA VAL A 52 -2.92 -1.91 -1.77
C VAL A 52 -1.65 -1.10 -1.97
N GLU A 53 -1.85 0.20 -2.22
CA GLU A 53 -0.80 1.20 -2.21
C GLU A 53 -0.81 1.95 -0.88
N VAL A 54 0.33 2.02 -0.20
CA VAL A 54 0.49 2.69 1.09
C VAL A 54 1.07 4.08 0.89
N LYS A 55 0.23 5.10 1.07
CA LYS A 55 0.68 6.50 1.05
C LYS A 55 0.85 7.03 2.45
N ALA A 56 2.09 7.18 2.89
CA ALA A 56 2.45 7.80 4.15
C ALA A 56 2.59 9.32 3.99
N ARG A 57 1.93 10.10 4.85
CA ARG A 57 2.02 11.57 4.85
C ARG A 57 2.32 12.08 6.26
N HIS A 58 3.11 13.15 6.35
CA HIS A 58 3.39 13.86 7.61
C HIS A 58 2.39 14.99 7.91
N SER A 59 1.56 15.39 6.93
CA SER A 59 0.54 16.44 7.09
C SER A 59 -0.63 16.22 6.13
N ASP A 60 -1.82 16.65 6.52
CA ASP A 60 -3.07 16.52 5.74
C ASP A 60 -3.26 17.59 4.65
N LYS A 61 -2.24 18.41 4.36
CA LYS A 61 -2.32 19.58 3.45
C LYS A 61 -2.51 19.26 1.96
N PHE A 62 -2.63 18.00 1.55
CA PHE A 62 -2.88 17.61 0.17
C PHE A 62 -4.05 16.62 0.14
N GLY A 63 -5.01 16.86 -0.77
CA GLY A 63 -6.36 16.26 -0.85
C GLY A 63 -6.50 14.74 -0.71
N TYR A 64 -7.76 14.33 -0.63
CA TYR A 64 -8.20 12.98 -0.32
C TYR A 64 -7.60 11.93 -1.28
N PRO A 65 -7.23 10.74 -0.78
CA PRO A 65 -6.57 9.70 -1.60
C PRO A 65 -7.41 9.18 -2.78
N GLU A 66 -8.72 9.41 -2.73
CA GLU A 66 -9.73 9.05 -3.74
C GLU A 66 -9.53 9.80 -5.07
N GLU A 67 -8.81 10.93 -5.08
CA GLU A 67 -8.48 11.67 -6.31
C GLU A 67 -7.24 11.10 -7.05
N ALA A 68 -6.51 10.15 -6.44
CA ALA A 68 -5.23 9.66 -6.96
C ALA A 68 -5.29 8.26 -7.59
N VAL A 69 -6.48 7.68 -7.74
CA VAL A 69 -6.70 6.44 -8.50
C VAL A 69 -7.17 6.83 -9.90
N THR A 70 -6.22 7.19 -10.76
CA THR A 70 -6.51 7.41 -12.18
C THR A 70 -6.79 6.07 -12.87
N GLU A 71 -7.69 6.06 -13.85
CA GLU A 71 -8.09 4.89 -14.67
C GLU A 71 -6.91 4.08 -15.25
N ARG A 72 -5.71 4.68 -15.31
CA ARG A 72 -4.47 4.02 -15.71
C ARG A 72 -3.99 2.94 -14.72
N LYS A 73 -4.36 3.00 -13.44
CA LYS A 73 -4.05 1.97 -12.42
C LYS A 73 -5.00 0.75 -12.49
N LYS A 74 -6.15 0.84 -13.18
CA LYS A 74 -7.11 -0.28 -13.30
C LYS A 74 -6.85 -1.24 -14.47
N LYS A 75 -5.99 -0.87 -15.43
CA LYS A 75 -5.79 -1.61 -16.70
C LYS A 75 -4.43 -2.32 -16.84
N LYS A 76 -3.73 -2.62 -15.75
CA LYS A 76 -2.50 -3.41 -15.77
C LYS A 76 -2.50 -4.50 -14.74
#